data_AF-A0A1V5H7N4-F1
#
_entry.id   AF-A0A1V5H7N4-F1
#
_cell.length_a   1.000
_cell.length_b   1.000
_cell.length_c   1.000
_cell.angle_alpha   90.00
_cell.angle_beta   90.00
_cell.angle_gamma   90.00
#
_symmetry.space_group_name_H-M   'P 1'
#
loop_
_entity.id
_entity.type
_entity.pdbx_description
1 polymer ?
#
loop_
_entity_poly.entity_id
_entity_poly.type
_entity_poly.pdbx_seq_one_letter_code
_entity_poly.pdbx_strand_id
1 'polypeptide(L)' 'MSTHTFFSPALPSVGGRLDLTFTPFKERIATTKLGIIDSEVHQMFGRYTGHVRLDDGQTVELPGIIGFAEEHHARW' A
#
# COMPACT_ATOMS: atom_id res chain seq x y z
N MET A 1 -7.81 9.31 19.84
CA MET A 1 -7.53 8.31 18.77
C MET A 1 -7.79 9.01 17.46
N SER A 2 -6.75 9.51 16.80
CA SER A 2 -6.89 10.25 15.54
C SER A 2 -6.83 9.23 14.40
N THR A 3 -7.98 8.93 13.79
CA THR A 3 -8.07 8.09 12.60
C THR A 3 -7.53 8.90 11.42
N HIS A 4 -6.21 8.96 11.29
CA HIS A 4 -5.58 9.44 10.07
C HIS A 4 -5.82 8.36 9.01
N THR A 5 -6.54 8.72 7.95
CA THR A 5 -6.62 7.89 6.75
C THR A 5 -5.27 7.97 6.05
N PHE A 6 -4.35 7.08 6.42
CA PHE A 6 -2.96 7.04 5.93
C PHE A 6 -2.79 6.40 4.54
N PHE A 7 -3.85 5.81 3.97
CA PHE A 7 -3.76 5.12 2.67
C PHE A 7 -5.04 5.36 1.86
N SER A 8 -4.90 5.84 0.63
CA SER A 8 -6.01 5.89 -0.33
C SER A 8 -6.24 4.48 -0.87
N PRO A 9 -7.42 3.87 -0.67
CA PRO A 9 -7.67 2.50 -1.08
C PRO A 9 -7.51 2.31 -2.59
N ALA A 10 -7.81 3.34 -3.40
CA ALA A 10 -7.71 3.30 -4.85
C ALA A 10 -6.30 3.70 -5.34
N LEU A 11 -5.74 2.89 -6.24
CA LEU A 11 -4.41 3.02 -6.83
C LEU A 11 -4.48 3.11 -8.37
N PRO A 12 -4.91 4.26 -8.93
CA PRO A 12 -4.86 4.47 -10.37
C PRO A 12 -3.43 4.72 -10.84
N SER A 13 -2.99 4.05 -11.90
CA SER A 13 -1.71 4.35 -12.54
C SER A 13 -1.84 5.45 -13.61
N VAL A 14 -0.78 6.25 -13.79
CA VAL A 14 -0.60 7.06 -14.99
C VAL A 14 -0.57 6.13 -16.22
N GLY A 15 -1.53 6.31 -17.13
CA GLY A 15 -1.72 5.43 -18.31
C GLY A 15 -2.78 4.33 -18.16
N GLY A 16 -3.51 4.27 -17.03
CA GLY A 16 -4.68 3.40 -16.86
C GLY A 16 -4.35 1.90 -16.98
N ARG A 17 -3.19 1.50 -16.45
CA ARG A 17 -2.73 0.12 -16.42
C ARG A 17 -3.06 -0.60 -15.12
N LEU A 18 -3.18 0.13 -14.03
CA LEU A 18 -3.63 -0.36 -12.74
C LEU A 18 -4.88 0.41 -12.34
N ASP A 19 -5.89 -0.35 -11.94
CA ASP A 19 -7.05 0.11 -11.18
C ASP A 19 -7.27 -0.91 -10.07
N LEU A 20 -6.64 -0.65 -8.93
CA LEU A 20 -6.60 -1.56 -7.79
C LEU A 20 -7.17 -0.86 -6.56
N THR A 21 -7.88 -1.65 -5.76
CA THR A 21 -8.29 -1.33 -4.41
C THR A 21 -7.54 -2.22 -3.42
N PHE A 22 -6.90 -1.62 -2.42
CA PHE A 22 -6.27 -2.35 -1.32
C PHE A 22 -7.15 -2.29 -0.06
N THR A 23 -7.52 -3.45 0.46
CA THR A 23 -8.28 -3.59 1.72
C THR A 23 -7.35 -4.15 2.81
N PRO A 24 -6.88 -3.33 3.77
CA PRO A 24 -5.98 -3.80 4.82
C PRO A 24 -6.70 -4.70 5.83
N PHE A 25 -6.00 -5.72 6.35
CA PHE A 25 -6.47 -6.57 7.44
C PHE A 25 -5.47 -6.67 8.62
N LYS A 26 -4.21 -6.25 8.44
CA LYS A 26 -3.21 -6.23 9.51
C LYS A 26 -2.23 -5.09 9.29
N GLU A 27 -1.89 -4.38 10.36
CA GLU A 27 -0.80 -3.40 10.37
C GLU A 27 0.31 -3.87 11.30
N ARG A 28 1.56 -3.60 10.91
CA ARG A 28 2.75 -3.70 11.73
C ARG A 28 3.43 -2.34 11.74
N ILE A 29 3.55 -1.77 12.94
CA ILE A 29 4.26 -0.51 13.18
C ILE A 29 5.64 -0.84 13.74
N ALA A 30 6.69 -0.26 13.15
CA ALA A 30 8.05 -0.38 13.65
C ALA A 30 8.68 1.01 13.80
N THR A 31 9.03 1.38 15.03
CA THR A 31 9.63 2.67 15.35
C THR A 31 11.07 2.47 15.82
N THR A 32 12.00 3.26 15.27
CA THR A 32 13.42 3.31 15.67
C THR A 32 13.78 4.72 16.10
N LYS A 33 14.29 4.89 17.31
CA LYS A 33 14.79 6.17 17.85
C LYS A 33 16.21 6.00 18.35
N LEU A 34 17.18 6.60 17.66
CA LEU A 34 18.59 6.52 17.99
C LEU A 34 19.29 7.88 17.75
N GLY A 35 19.44 8.67 18.81
CA GLY A 35 20.06 10.00 18.71
C GLY A 35 19.25 10.94 17.82
N ILE A 36 19.83 11.37 16.69
CA ILE A 36 19.16 12.22 15.68
C ILE A 36 18.27 11.43 14.71
N ILE A 37 18.39 10.10 14.72
CA ILE A 37 17.66 9.21 13.83
C ILE A 37 16.28 8.92 14.44
N ASP A 38 15.24 9.26 13.71
CA ASP A 38 13.84 8.91 14.01
C ASP A 38 13.23 8.27 12.76
N SER A 39 12.70 7.06 12.90
CA SER A 39 12.11 6.31 11.79
C SER A 39 10.87 5.57 12.26
N GLU A 40 9.79 5.67 11.49
CA GLU A 40 8.52 5.00 11.73
C GLU A 40 8.05 4.33 10.43
N VAL A 41 7.83 3.02 10.48
CA VAL A 41 7.36 2.22 9.35
C VAL A 41 5.97 1.70 9.67
N HIS A 42 5.02 2.02 8.79
CA HIS A 42 3.66 1.47 8.78
C HIS A 42 3.55 0.45 7.65
N GLN A 43 3.64 -0.83 8.01
CA GLN A 43 3.52 -1.93 7.07
C GLN A 43 2.12 -2.55 7.18
N MET A 44 1.30 -2.32 6.17
CA MET A 44 -0.07 -2.84 6.09
C MET A 44 -0.11 -4.08 5.19
N PHE A 45 -0.65 -5.18 5.71
CA PHE A 45 -1.01 -6.36 4.94
C PHE A 45 -2.50 -6.33 4.64
N GLY A 46 -2.86 -6.74 3.42
CA GLY A 46 -4.22 -6.61 2.91
C GLY A 46 -4.47 -7.47 1.69
N ARG A 47 -5.63 -7.24 1.08
CA ARG A 47 -6.02 -7.84 -0.19
C ARG A 47 -6.11 -6.78 -1.28
N TYR A 48 -5.54 -7.08 -2.44
CA TYR A 48 -5.71 -6.29 -3.65
C TYR A 48 -6.84 -6.88 -4.50
N THR A 49 -7.79 -6.02 -4.85
CA THR A 49 -8.89 -6.31 -5.77
C THR A 49 -8.88 -5.32 -6.92
N GLY A 50 -9.19 -5.74 -8.14
CA GLY A 50 -9.25 -4.85 -9.30
C GLY A 50 -8.59 -5.51 -10.50
N HIS A 51 -8.01 -4.73 -11.39
CA HIS A 51 -7.42 -5.27 -12.62
C HIS A 51 -6.11 -4.60 -13.02
N VAL A 52 -5.32 -5.36 -13.78
CA VAL A 52 -4.05 -4.92 -14.36
C VAL A 52 -4.05 -5.16 -15.86
N ARG A 53 -3.64 -4.16 -16.64
CA ARG A 53 -3.48 -4.25 -18.10
C ARG A 53 -2.03 -4.52 -18.47
N LEU A 54 -1.80 -5.65 -19.14
CA LEU A 54 -0.51 -6.11 -19.63
C LEU A 54 -0.10 -5.39 -20.92
N ASP A 55 1.16 -5.58 -21.33
CA ASP A 55 1.72 -4.90 -22.51
C ASP A 55 1.08 -5.36 -23.82
N ASP A 56 0.58 -6.60 -23.87
CA ASP A 56 -0.15 -7.16 -25.01
C ASP A 56 -1.64 -6.74 -25.05
N GLY A 57 -2.08 -5.91 -24.09
CA GLY A 57 -3.45 -5.45 -23.96
C GLY A 57 -4.37 -6.38 -23.18
N GLN A 58 -3.90 -7.55 -22.72
CA GLN A 58 -4.68 -8.41 -21.85
C GLN A 58 -4.96 -7.74 -20.50
N THR A 59 -6.18 -7.91 -19.98
CA THR A 59 -6.54 -7.52 -18.63
C THR A 59 -6.53 -8.74 -17.72
N VAL A 60 -5.83 -8.65 -16.59
CA VAL A 60 -5.78 -9.66 -15.54
C VAL A 60 -6.55 -9.16 -14.34
N GLU A 61 -7.55 -9.93 -13.92
CA GLU A 61 -8.33 -9.68 -12.71
C GLU A 61 -7.56 -10.14 -11.47
N LEU A 62 -7.60 -9.31 -10.42
CA LEU A 62 -7.10 -9.62 -9.09
C LEU A 62 -8.30 -9.84 -8.17
N PRO A 63 -8.63 -11.09 -7.80
CA PRO A 63 -9.85 -11.41 -7.05
C PRO A 63 -9.71 -11.24 -5.52
N GLY A 64 -8.74 -10.47 -5.04
CA GLY A 64 -8.43 -10.35 -3.60
C GLY A 64 -7.14 -11.08 -3.21
N ILE A 65 -6.09 -10.92 -4.02
CA ILE A 65 -4.77 -11.51 -3.75
C ILE A 65 -4.14 -10.84 -2.53
N ILE A 66 -3.41 -11.61 -1.72
CA ILE A 66 -2.74 -11.08 -0.53
C ILE A 66 -1.49 -10.30 -0.96
N GLY A 67 -1.29 -9.14 -0.35
CA GLY A 67 -0.09 -8.33 -0.51
C GLY A 67 0.11 -7.37 0.67
N PHE A 68 1.04 -6.44 0.51
CA PHE A 68 1.29 -5.39 1.49
C PHE A 68 1.44 -4.02 0.82
N ALA A 69 1.26 -2.97 1.62
CA ALA A 69 1.62 -1.59 1.31
C ALA A 69 2.44 -1.06 2.50
N GLU A 70 3.47 -0.27 2.24
CA GLU A 70 4.35 0.27 3.27
C GLU A 70 4.45 1.79 3.12
N GLU A 71 4.33 2.47 4.25
CA GLU A 71 4.68 3.88 4.39
C GLU A 71 5.83 3.99 5.39
N HIS A 72 6.85 4.79 5.04
CA HIS A 72 8.04 4.98 5.85
C HIS A 72 8.30 6.47 6.05
N HIS A 73 8.25 6.92 7.30
CA HIS A 73 8.61 8.27 7.70
C HIS A 73 9.97 8.20 8.39
N ALA A 74 10.97 8.88 7.83
CA ALA A 74 12.31 8.91 8.41
C ALA A 74 12.88 10.32 8.43
N ARG A 75 13.58 10.62 9.52
CA ARG A 75 14.41 11.81 9.71
C ARG A 75 15.79 11.35 10.19
N TRP A 76 16.83 11.86 9.52
CA TRP A 76 18.23 11.54 9.78
C TRP A 76 19.05 12.82 9.91
#